data_AF-A0AAU7NWA4-F1
#
_entry.id   AF-A0AAU7NWA4-F1
#
_cell.length_a   1.000
_cell.length_b   1.000
_cell.length_c   1.000
_cell.angle_alpha   90.00
_cell.angle_beta   90.00
_cell.angle_gamma   90.00
#
_symmetry.space_group_name_H-M   'P 1'
#
loop_
_entity.id
_entity.type
_entity.pdbx_description
1 polymer ?
#
loop_
_entity_poly.entity_id
_entity_poly.type
_entity_poly.pdbx_seq_one_letter_code
_entity_poly.pdbx_strand_id
1 'polypeptide(L)'
;MNILKSAVVAFSLAISMGTFSTTAVAYEEGRTTFSPIDAINMTVERAQAAKAAIGAGADAMEVADLIKKASDTTKEINANDVVDRNRQRANGHFKKARRAAKKGDLEGATKHLDKGIEGMEKLKGML
;
A
#
# COMPACT_ATOMS: atom_id res chain seq x y z
N MET A 1 -7.05 35.64 1.22
CA MET A 1 -7.07 34.35 1.95
C MET A 1 -6.35 33.23 1.18
N ASN A 2 -5.20 33.50 0.53
CA ASN A 2 -4.58 32.50 -0.35
C ASN A 2 -3.30 31.87 0.25
N ILE A 3 -2.70 32.49 1.27
CA ILE A 3 -1.49 31.98 1.92
C ILE A 3 -1.85 30.95 3.00
N LEU A 4 -2.92 31.16 3.75
CA LEU A 4 -3.36 30.20 4.78
C LEU A 4 -3.80 28.85 4.20
N LYS A 5 -4.37 28.85 2.98
CA LYS A 5 -4.80 27.62 2.30
C LYS A 5 -3.62 26.82 1.74
N SER A 6 -2.56 27.48 1.27
CA SER A 6 -1.33 26.80 0.83
C SER A 6 -0.48 26.29 1.99
N ALA A 7 -0.48 26.97 3.14
CA ALA A 7 0.28 26.54 4.30
C ALA A 7 -0.25 25.22 4.92
N VAL A 8 -1.56 24.99 4.88
CA VAL A 8 -2.17 23.73 5.38
C VAL A 8 -1.84 22.54 4.47
N VAL A 9 -1.76 22.76 3.15
CA VAL A 9 -1.42 21.70 2.18
C VAL A 9 0.07 21.35 2.22
N ALA A 10 0.95 22.31 2.53
CA ALA A 10 2.38 22.04 2.69
C ALA A 10 2.70 21.31 4.01
N PHE A 11 1.91 21.51 5.07
CA PHE A 11 2.18 20.89 6.37
C PHE A 11 1.76 19.41 6.45
N SER A 12 0.79 18.97 5.64
CA SER A 12 0.39 17.56 5.57
C SER A 12 1.38 16.68 4.80
N LEU A 13 2.25 17.27 3.96
CA LEU A 13 3.28 16.52 3.23
C LEU A 13 4.52 16.22 4.08
N ALA A 14 4.74 16.96 5.17
CA ALA A 14 5.95 16.83 6.00
C ALA A 14 5.87 15.71 7.06
N ILE A 15 4.69 15.16 7.36
CA ILE A 15 4.52 14.18 8.45
C ILE A 15 4.68 12.72 7.99
N SER A 16 4.66 12.41 6.69
CA SER A 16 4.76 11.01 6.22
C SER A 16 6.19 10.48 6.06
N MET A 17 7.23 11.30 6.32
CA MET A 17 8.64 10.87 6.28
C MET A 17 9.27 10.67 7.66
N GLY A 18 8.48 10.73 8.73
CA GLY A 18 8.94 10.53 10.10
C GLY A 18 9.16 9.05 10.44
N THR A 19 10.43 8.65 10.47
CA THR A 19 11.00 7.50 11.20
C THR A 19 10.51 6.09 10.81
N PHE A 20 11.07 5.54 9.73
CA PHE A 20 11.06 4.08 9.53
C PHE A 20 12.15 3.43 10.38
N SER A 21 11.83 3.10 11.63
CA SER A 21 12.60 2.10 12.38
C SER A 21 11.96 0.74 12.14
N THR A 22 12.04 0.22 10.90
CA THR A 22 11.75 -1.19 10.69
C THR A 22 12.86 -1.98 11.35
N THR A 23 12.53 -2.78 12.36
CA THR A 23 13.45 -3.79 12.91
C THR A 23 13.68 -4.85 11.84
N ALA A 24 14.56 -4.54 10.88
CA ALA A 24 15.02 -5.48 9.89
C ALA A 24 15.73 -6.60 10.64
N VAL A 25 15.12 -7.78 10.65
CA VAL A 25 15.76 -8.98 11.19
C VAL A 25 16.79 -9.45 10.16
N ALA A 26 18.06 -9.47 10.53
CA ALA A 26 19.12 -9.94 9.66
C ALA A 26 18.96 -11.44 9.37
N TYR A 27 18.97 -11.86 8.09
CA TYR A 27 19.97 -12.79 7.54
C TYR A 27 19.71 -13.13 6.06
N GLU A 28 20.43 -12.45 5.16
CA GLU A 28 21.26 -12.95 4.06
C GLU A 28 21.84 -11.70 3.37
N GLU A 29 23.12 -11.74 3.00
CA GLU A 29 23.86 -10.57 2.53
C GLU A 29 23.15 -9.94 1.29
N GLY A 30 22.58 -8.75 1.46
CA GLY A 30 21.94 -7.97 0.39
C GLY A 30 20.40 -7.97 0.35
N ARG A 31 19.69 -8.66 1.24
CA ARG A 31 18.21 -8.62 1.32
C ARG A 31 17.70 -8.14 2.67
N THR A 32 16.82 -7.13 2.66
CA THR A 32 16.02 -6.77 3.83
C THR A 32 14.97 -7.86 4.05
N THR A 33 15.12 -8.65 5.11
CA THR A 33 14.11 -9.62 5.55
C THR A 33 13.08 -8.95 6.44
N PHE A 34 11.81 -9.02 6.04
CA PHE A 34 10.68 -8.57 6.84
C PHE A 34 10.01 -9.78 7.48
N SER A 35 9.57 -9.65 8.74
CA SER A 35 8.64 -10.63 9.27
C SER A 35 7.34 -10.61 8.44
N PRO A 36 6.57 -11.71 8.38
CA PRO A 36 5.32 -11.73 7.63
C PRO A 36 4.36 -10.62 8.06
N ILE A 37 4.30 -10.34 9.36
CA ILE A 37 3.43 -9.30 9.92
C ILE A 37 3.89 -7.90 9.50
N ASP A 38 5.20 -7.63 9.48
CA ASP A 38 5.74 -6.35 9.03
C ASP A 38 5.51 -6.14 7.54
N ALA A 39 5.72 -7.17 6.73
CA ALA A 39 5.45 -7.11 5.28
C ALA A 39 3.97 -6.88 4.97
N ILE A 40 3.06 -7.47 5.77
CA ILE A 40 1.61 -7.20 5.69
C ILE A 40 1.32 -5.74 6.03
N ASN A 41 1.81 -5.24 7.16
CA ASN A 41 1.60 -3.85 7.58
C ASN A 41 2.12 -2.86 6.53
N MET A 42 3.34 -3.08 6.04
CA MET A 42 3.96 -2.28 4.97
C MET A 42 3.16 -2.27 3.67
N THR A 43 2.51 -3.39 3.34
CA THR A 43 1.63 -3.51 2.17
C THR A 43 0.36 -2.67 2.38
N VAL A 44 -0.26 -2.80 3.55
CA VAL A 44 -1.48 -2.07 3.92
C VAL A 44 -1.22 -0.56 3.92
N GLU A 45 -0.14 -0.10 4.55
CA GLU A 45 0.26 1.31 4.58
C GLU A 45 0.43 1.90 3.18
N ARG A 46 1.11 1.19 2.27
CA ARG A 46 1.26 1.63 0.88
C ARG A 46 -0.08 1.71 0.14
N ALA A 47 -0.98 0.77 0.40
CA ALA A 47 -2.33 0.80 -0.19
C ALA A 47 -3.17 1.96 0.38
N GLN A 48 -3.04 2.26 1.68
CA GLN A 48 -3.67 3.42 2.30
C GLN A 48 -3.10 4.74 1.77
N ALA A 49 -1.79 4.81 1.52
CA ALA A 49 -1.17 5.97 0.88
C ALA A 49 -1.73 6.21 -0.54
N ALA A 50 -1.95 5.15 -1.31
CA ALA A 50 -2.62 5.26 -2.61
C ALA A 50 -4.05 5.80 -2.49
N LYS A 51 -4.81 5.35 -1.48
CA LYS A 51 -6.16 5.90 -1.20
C LYS A 51 -6.11 7.37 -0.79
N ALA A 52 -5.16 7.74 0.06
CA ALA A 52 -4.98 9.12 0.50
C ALA A 52 -4.65 10.03 -0.70
N ALA A 53 -3.80 9.57 -1.63
CA ALA A 53 -3.49 10.29 -2.86
C ALA A 53 -4.74 10.54 -3.72
N ILE A 54 -5.64 9.54 -3.85
CA ILE A 54 -6.94 9.74 -4.53
C ILE A 54 -7.74 10.85 -3.84
N GLY A 55 -7.85 10.81 -2.50
CA GLY A 55 -8.57 11.84 -1.72
C GLY A 55 -7.94 13.24 -1.81
N ALA A 56 -6.63 13.31 -2.05
CA ALA A 56 -5.89 14.54 -2.26
C ALA A 56 -5.96 15.08 -3.70
N GLY A 57 -6.61 14.36 -4.62
CA GLY A 57 -6.73 14.76 -6.02
C GLY A 57 -5.48 14.49 -6.87
N ALA A 58 -4.65 13.53 -6.47
CA ALA A 58 -3.51 13.07 -7.26
C ALA A 58 -3.94 12.58 -8.65
N ASP A 59 -3.02 12.64 -9.62
CA ASP A 59 -3.33 12.20 -10.97
C ASP A 59 -3.48 10.67 -11.05
N ALA A 60 -4.23 10.20 -12.05
CA ALA A 60 -4.61 8.80 -12.15
C ALA A 60 -3.41 7.85 -12.39
N MET A 61 -2.33 8.34 -13.00
CA MET A 61 -1.10 7.58 -13.23
C MET A 61 -0.23 7.54 -11.98
N GLU A 62 -0.11 8.65 -11.25
CA GLU A 62 0.52 8.69 -9.93
C GLU A 62 -0.15 7.70 -8.97
N VAL A 63 -1.49 7.71 -8.90
CA VAL A 63 -2.26 6.73 -8.12
C VAL A 63 -1.95 5.31 -8.58
N ALA A 64 -1.91 5.05 -9.90
CA ALA A 64 -1.61 3.73 -10.43
C ALA A 64 -0.20 3.22 -10.05
N ASP A 65 0.77 4.13 -9.89
CA ASP A 65 2.13 3.80 -9.47
C ASP A 65 2.25 3.58 -7.96
N LEU A 66 1.51 4.33 -7.15
CA LEU A 66 1.38 4.05 -5.70
C LEU A 66 0.74 2.67 -5.46
N ILE A 67 -0.32 2.33 -6.21
CA ILE A 67 -0.95 1.00 -6.13
C ILE A 67 0.04 -0.09 -6.59
N LYS A 68 0.87 0.18 -7.60
CA LYS A 68 1.93 -0.75 -8.02
C LYS A 68 2.90 -1.03 -6.87
N LYS A 69 3.35 0.00 -6.14
CA LYS A 69 4.24 -0.16 -4.99
C LYS A 69 3.61 -1.08 -3.94
N ALA A 70 2.34 -0.87 -3.58
CA ALA A 70 1.62 -1.76 -2.67
C ALA A 70 1.57 -3.22 -3.18
N SER A 71 1.23 -3.40 -4.47
CA SER A 71 1.17 -4.72 -5.12
C SER A 71 2.52 -5.44 -5.14
N ASP A 72 3.62 -4.72 -5.39
CA ASP A 72 4.96 -5.29 -5.38
C ASP A 72 5.42 -5.64 -3.96
N THR A 73 5.11 -4.82 -2.95
CA THR A 73 5.44 -5.09 -1.54
C THR A 73 4.83 -6.39 -1.01
N THR A 74 3.74 -6.88 -1.61
CA THR A 74 3.20 -8.20 -1.25
C THR A 74 4.23 -9.32 -1.40
N LYS A 75 5.24 -9.17 -2.26
CA LYS A 75 6.31 -10.15 -2.47
C LYS A 75 7.20 -10.35 -1.23
N GLU A 76 7.25 -9.37 -0.34
CA GLU A 76 7.99 -9.43 0.91
C GLU A 76 7.28 -10.28 1.98
N ILE A 77 6.00 -10.62 1.78
CA ILE A 77 5.24 -11.50 2.68
C ILE A 77 5.68 -12.94 2.41
N ASN A 78 6.61 -13.43 3.23
CA ASN A 78 7.13 -14.80 3.18
C ASN A 78 6.54 -15.66 4.31
N ALA A 79 5.54 -16.48 4.02
CA ALA A 79 4.80 -17.25 5.01
C ALA A 79 4.35 -18.62 4.45
N ASN A 80 3.48 -19.32 5.18
CA ASN A 80 2.94 -20.62 4.78
C ASN A 80 2.02 -20.55 3.52
N ASP A 81 1.75 -21.70 2.90
CA ASP A 81 0.94 -21.81 1.66
C ASP A 81 -0.49 -21.26 1.80
N VAL A 82 -1.07 -21.32 2.99
CA VAL A 82 -2.41 -20.76 3.26
C VAL A 82 -2.36 -19.24 3.16
N VAL A 83 -1.35 -18.63 3.78
CA VAL A 83 -1.10 -17.18 3.70
C VAL A 83 -0.79 -16.79 2.25
N ASP A 84 0.09 -17.51 1.55
CA ASP A 84 0.46 -17.16 0.18
C ASP A 84 -0.75 -17.17 -0.78
N ARG A 85 -1.57 -18.21 -0.73
CA ARG A 85 -2.77 -18.31 -1.57
C ARG A 85 -3.75 -17.16 -1.30
N ASN A 86 -3.93 -16.76 -0.05
CA ASN A 86 -4.81 -15.64 0.30
C ASN A 86 -4.19 -14.29 -0.04
N ARG A 87 -2.87 -14.13 0.11
CA ARG A 87 -2.08 -12.99 -0.36
C ARG A 87 -2.26 -12.78 -1.85
N GLN A 88 -2.18 -13.84 -2.66
CA GLN A 88 -2.40 -13.76 -4.10
C GLN A 88 -3.81 -13.26 -4.46
N ARG A 89 -4.84 -13.72 -3.73
CA ARG A 89 -6.23 -13.23 -3.90
C ARG A 89 -6.36 -11.75 -3.55
N ALA A 90 -5.82 -11.34 -2.41
CA ALA A 90 -5.79 -9.94 -1.99
C ALA A 90 -5.02 -9.06 -2.99
N ASN A 91 -3.85 -9.49 -3.45
CA ASN A 91 -3.07 -8.79 -4.48
C ASN A 91 -3.79 -8.71 -5.84
N GLY A 92 -4.67 -9.68 -6.13
CA GLY A 92 -5.56 -9.61 -7.29
C GLY A 92 -6.44 -8.36 -7.28
N HIS A 93 -6.85 -7.87 -6.11
CA HIS A 93 -7.57 -6.61 -5.98
C HIS A 93 -6.67 -5.40 -6.24
N PHE A 94 -5.42 -5.36 -5.76
CA PHE A 94 -4.49 -4.29 -6.10
C PHE A 94 -4.20 -4.22 -7.60
N LYS A 95 -4.07 -5.36 -8.28
CA LYS A 95 -3.93 -5.40 -9.75
C LYS A 95 -5.15 -4.83 -10.47
N LYS A 96 -6.37 -5.09 -9.97
CA LYS A 96 -7.61 -4.51 -10.50
C LYS A 96 -7.69 -3.00 -10.20
N ALA A 97 -7.34 -2.59 -8.99
CA ALA A 97 -7.29 -1.18 -8.61
C ALA A 97 -6.35 -0.38 -9.52
N ARG A 98 -5.15 -0.91 -9.77
CA ARG A 98 -4.18 -0.29 -10.69
C ARG A 98 -4.75 -0.16 -12.10
N ARG A 99 -5.43 -1.19 -12.62
CA ARG A 99 -6.06 -1.15 -13.95
C ARG A 99 -7.18 -0.12 -14.01
N ALA A 100 -7.97 0.04 -12.94
CA ALA A 100 -9.01 1.06 -12.86
C ALA A 100 -8.39 2.46 -12.84
N ALA A 101 -7.39 2.70 -11.99
CA ALA A 101 -6.66 3.97 -11.93
C ALA A 101 -6.05 4.36 -13.30
N LYS A 102 -5.39 3.42 -14.00
CA LYS A 102 -4.86 3.67 -15.36
C LYS A 102 -5.92 4.07 -16.39
N LYS A 103 -7.19 3.79 -16.14
CA LYS A 103 -8.33 4.18 -17.00
C LYS A 103 -9.02 5.45 -16.52
N GLY A 104 -8.50 6.12 -15.48
CA GLY A 104 -9.12 7.27 -14.84
C GLY A 104 -10.26 6.91 -13.87
N ASP A 105 -10.53 5.62 -13.65
CA ASP A 105 -11.57 5.16 -12.73
C ASP A 105 -11.05 5.09 -11.29
N LEU A 106 -10.99 6.25 -10.63
CA LEU A 106 -10.51 6.37 -9.25
C LEU A 106 -11.51 5.84 -8.21
N GLU A 107 -12.81 5.85 -8.51
CA GLU A 107 -13.82 5.23 -7.66
C GLU A 107 -13.68 3.71 -7.65
N GLY A 108 -13.55 3.09 -8.84
CA GLY A 108 -13.28 1.67 -8.99
C GLY A 108 -11.91 1.28 -8.42
N ALA A 109 -10.90 2.15 -8.55
CA ALA A 109 -9.61 1.95 -7.88
C ALA A 109 -9.77 1.90 -6.35
N THR A 110 -10.54 2.82 -5.77
CA THR A 110 -10.82 2.88 -4.33
C THR A 110 -11.53 1.61 -3.85
N LYS A 111 -12.60 1.19 -4.52
CA LYS A 111 -13.35 -0.04 -4.18
C LYS A 111 -12.46 -1.29 -4.20
N HIS A 112 -11.52 -1.36 -5.13
CA HIS A 112 -10.57 -2.46 -5.18
C HIS A 112 -9.44 -2.34 -4.16
N LEU A 113 -8.97 -1.14 -3.85
CA LEU A 113 -8.03 -0.91 -2.76
C LEU A 113 -8.60 -1.36 -1.42
N ASP A 114 -9.85 -1.04 -1.11
CA ASP A 114 -10.53 -1.46 0.13
C ASP A 114 -10.55 -2.99 0.28
N LYS A 115 -10.97 -3.70 -0.77
CA LYS A 115 -10.98 -5.17 -0.77
C LYS A 115 -9.59 -5.77 -0.65
N GLY A 116 -8.58 -5.14 -1.26
CA GLY A 116 -7.20 -5.56 -1.15
C GLY A 116 -6.65 -5.37 0.27
N ILE A 117 -6.92 -4.22 0.89
CA ILE A 117 -6.53 -3.90 2.28
C ILE A 117 -7.20 -4.88 3.24
N GLU A 118 -8.51 -5.08 3.15
CA GLU A 118 -9.24 -6.04 3.97
C GLU A 118 -8.67 -7.46 3.82
N GLY A 119 -8.35 -7.87 2.59
CA GLY A 119 -7.74 -9.16 2.31
C GLY A 119 -6.34 -9.32 2.93
N MET A 120 -5.53 -8.26 2.94
CA MET A 120 -4.19 -8.27 3.56
C MET A 120 -4.29 -8.30 5.10
N GLU A 121 -5.21 -7.53 5.69
CA GLU A 121 -5.45 -7.54 7.14
C GLU A 121 -5.89 -8.92 7.63
N LYS A 122 -6.72 -9.63 6.87
CA LYS A 122 -7.14 -11.01 7.18
C LYS A 122 -5.99 -12.00 7.23
N LEU A 123 -4.86 -11.74 6.55
CA LEU A 123 -3.70 -12.63 6.59
C LEU A 123 -3.08 -12.73 7.98
N LYS A 124 -3.22 -11.69 8.81
CA LYS A 124 -2.68 -11.66 10.18
C LYS A 124 -3.24 -12.79 11.06
N GLY A 125 -4.50 -13.16 10.83
CA GLY A 125 -5.15 -14.28 11.51
C GLY A 125 -4.80 -15.66 10.94
N MET A 126 -3.93 -15.74 9.92
CA MET A 126 -3.52 -16.97 9.24
C MET A 126 -2.02 -17.25 9.38
N LEU A 127 -1.28 -16.36 10.06
CA LEU A 127 0.15 -16.49 10.31
C LEU A 127 0.45 -17.67 11.25
#